data_AF-A0A1Y4N3T4-F1
#
_entry.id   AF-A0A1Y4N3T4-F1
#
_cell.length_a   1.000
_cell.length_b   1.000
_cell.length_c   1.000
_cell.angle_alpha   90.00
_cell.angle_beta   90.00
_cell.angle_gamma   90.00
#
_symmetry.space_group_name_H-M   'P 1'
#
loop_
_entity.id
_entity.type
_entity.pdbx_description
1 polymer ?
#
loop_
_entity_poly.entity_id
_entity_poly.type
_entity_poly.pdbx_seq_one_letter_code
_entity_poly.pdbx_strand_id
1 'polypeptide(L)'
;MITIGTKVAILPCDDYRNRFIGTQGIVQKYYHNKVGVKIDGCKNPESEFGVFWFREESLAVIPTNAIRDDAIRKIIFIGPKTIVIWSDGSKTIVSCSKDDTYDGYIGFCAAVAKKMFGSTSQVKKVIDKYIKEGK
;
A
#
# COMPACT_ATOMS: atom_id res chain seq x y z
N MET A 1 -17.25 -5.57 5.06
CA MET A 1 -17.56 -4.22 4.54
C MET A 1 -16.27 -3.55 4.12
N ILE A 2 -15.94 -3.67 2.83
CA ILE A 2 -14.94 -2.82 2.17
C ILE A 2 -15.36 -1.35 2.37
N THR A 3 -14.45 -0.38 2.36
CA THR A 3 -14.79 1.05 2.49
C THR A 3 -14.49 1.83 1.21
N ILE A 4 -15.17 2.96 1.00
CA ILE A 4 -14.87 3.90 -0.10
C ILE A 4 -13.40 4.34 -0.01
N GLY A 5 -12.71 4.38 -1.14
CA GLY A 5 -11.28 4.67 -1.25
C GLY A 5 -10.39 3.43 -1.13
N THR A 6 -10.93 2.27 -0.77
CA THR A 6 -10.16 1.02 -0.69
C THR A 6 -9.77 0.56 -2.10
N LYS A 7 -8.48 0.23 -2.27
CA LYS A 7 -8.00 -0.45 -3.48
C LYS A 7 -8.38 -1.92 -3.42
N VAL A 8 -8.94 -2.46 -4.50
CA VAL A 8 -9.41 -3.84 -4.58
C VAL A 8 -8.92 -4.51 -5.86
N ALA A 9 -8.76 -5.83 -5.82
CA ALA A 9 -8.65 -6.68 -7.01
C ALA A 9 -10.01 -7.34 -7.28
N ILE A 10 -10.34 -7.52 -8.55
CA ILE A 10 -11.56 -8.19 -8.99
C ILE A 10 -11.29 -9.69 -9.12
N LEU A 11 -12.06 -10.49 -8.39
CA LEU A 11 -12.01 -11.94 -8.37
C LEU A 11 -12.94 -12.54 -9.45
N PRO A 12 -12.76 -13.82 -9.82
CA PRO A 12 -13.69 -14.53 -10.69
C PRO A 12 -15.15 -14.41 -10.23
N CYS A 13 -16.06 -13.98 -11.12
CA CYS A 13 -17.47 -13.82 -10.81
C CYS A 13 -18.35 -13.71 -12.08
N ASP A 14 -19.67 -13.86 -11.93
CA ASP A 14 -20.59 -13.81 -13.07
C ASP A 14 -20.77 -12.39 -13.66
N ASP A 15 -20.35 -11.34 -12.93
CA ASP A 15 -20.45 -9.96 -13.39
C ASP A 15 -19.50 -9.72 -14.59
N TYR A 16 -20.02 -9.05 -15.63
CA TYR A 16 -19.27 -8.66 -16.83
C TYR A 16 -18.51 -9.81 -17.53
N ARG A 17 -19.00 -11.06 -17.41
CA ARG A 17 -18.41 -12.26 -18.04
C ARG A 17 -16.91 -12.38 -17.77
N ASN A 18 -16.48 -12.14 -16.54
CA ASN A 18 -15.07 -12.23 -16.13
C ASN A 18 -14.10 -11.27 -16.84
N ARG A 19 -14.60 -10.27 -17.58
CA ARG A 19 -13.78 -9.31 -18.33
C ARG A 19 -12.75 -8.58 -17.47
N PHE A 20 -13.06 -8.38 -16.19
CA PHE A 20 -12.24 -7.58 -15.28
C PHE A 20 -11.49 -8.40 -14.24
N ILE A 21 -11.50 -9.75 -14.30
CA ILE A 21 -10.72 -10.58 -13.36
C ILE A 21 -9.26 -10.13 -13.34
N GLY A 22 -8.69 -10.05 -12.14
CA GLY A 22 -7.28 -9.74 -11.92
C GLY A 22 -6.93 -8.25 -12.07
N THR A 23 -7.86 -7.45 -12.62
CA THR A 23 -7.68 -6.00 -12.65
C THR A 23 -7.91 -5.40 -11.27
N GLN A 24 -7.33 -4.22 -11.07
CA GLN A 24 -7.41 -3.48 -9.82
C GLN A 24 -8.23 -2.21 -10.03
N GLY A 25 -8.87 -1.75 -8.95
CA GLY A 25 -9.59 -0.49 -8.95
C GLY A 25 -9.76 0.06 -7.55
N ILE A 26 -10.41 1.21 -7.47
CA ILE A 26 -10.72 1.90 -6.21
C ILE A 26 -12.22 1.87 -6.01
N VAL A 27 -12.66 1.47 -4.81
CA VAL A 27 -14.07 1.54 -4.42
C VAL A 27 -14.50 3.00 -4.32
N GLN A 28 -15.59 3.35 -4.99
CA GLN A 28 -16.11 4.72 -5.04
C GLN A 28 -17.53 4.85 -4.50
N LYS A 29 -18.36 3.80 -4.61
CA LYS A 29 -19.77 3.89 -4.25
C LYS A 29 -20.37 2.55 -3.82
N TYR A 30 -21.47 2.61 -3.08
CA TYR A 30 -22.32 1.47 -2.76
C TYR A 30 -23.70 1.71 -3.36
N TYR A 31 -24.29 0.66 -3.92
CA TYR A 31 -25.67 0.69 -4.39
C TYR A 31 -26.29 -0.69 -4.18
N HIS A 32 -27.30 -0.77 -3.31
CA HIS A 32 -27.86 -2.04 -2.82
C HIS A 32 -26.76 -3.02 -2.34
N ASN A 33 -26.72 -4.22 -2.90
CA ASN A 33 -25.75 -5.27 -2.60
C ASN A 33 -24.49 -5.22 -3.50
N LYS A 34 -24.28 -4.10 -4.21
CA LYS A 34 -23.14 -3.93 -5.11
C LYS A 34 -22.20 -2.82 -4.65
N VAL A 35 -20.92 -3.05 -4.94
CA VAL A 35 -19.79 -2.16 -4.74
C VAL A 35 -19.36 -1.63 -6.10
N GLY A 36 -19.39 -0.31 -6.25
CA GLY A 36 -18.96 0.40 -7.44
C GLY A 36 -17.44 0.63 -7.41
N VAL A 37 -16.73 -0.01 -8.32
CA VAL A 37 -15.27 0.05 -8.47
C VAL A 37 -14.91 0.85 -9.70
N LYS A 38 -14.09 1.88 -9.54
CA LYS A 38 -13.46 2.59 -10.66
C LYS A 38 -12.18 1.84 -11.03
N ILE A 39 -12.15 1.30 -12.24
CA ILE A 39 -11.03 0.49 -12.75
C ILE A 39 -10.04 1.39 -13.50
N ASP A 40 -8.76 1.28 -13.20
CA ASP A 40 -7.72 2.09 -13.84
C ASP A 40 -7.66 1.82 -15.35
N GLY A 41 -7.63 2.88 -16.16
CA GLY A 41 -7.60 2.79 -17.62
C GLY A 41 -8.94 2.43 -18.29
N CYS A 42 -10.02 2.17 -17.53
CA CYS A 42 -11.33 1.83 -18.07
C CYS A 42 -12.35 2.94 -17.80
N LYS A 43 -13.05 3.40 -18.84
CA LYS A 43 -14.21 4.31 -18.70
C LYS A 43 -15.51 3.51 -18.76
N ASN A 44 -16.45 3.84 -17.89
CA ASN A 44 -17.83 3.33 -17.98
C ASN A 44 -18.81 4.50 -18.18
N PRO A 45 -19.12 4.89 -19.42
CA PRO A 45 -20.08 5.98 -19.67
C PRO A 45 -21.51 5.61 -19.29
N GLU A 46 -21.83 4.32 -19.16
CA GLU A 46 -23.18 3.84 -18.78
C GLU A 46 -23.45 4.00 -17.27
N SER A 47 -22.41 4.25 -16.48
CA SER A 47 -22.54 4.59 -15.06
C SER A 47 -22.38 6.10 -14.86
N GLU A 48 -23.34 6.74 -14.19
CA GLU A 48 -23.25 8.15 -13.76
C GLU A 48 -21.93 8.44 -13.01
N PHE A 49 -21.47 7.48 -12.19
CA PHE A 49 -20.23 7.61 -11.41
C PHE A 49 -18.98 7.05 -12.10
N GLY A 50 -19.09 6.58 -13.34
CA GLY A 50 -17.99 5.93 -14.07
C GLY A 50 -17.46 4.64 -13.43
N VAL A 51 -18.28 3.93 -12.64
CA VAL A 51 -17.88 2.72 -11.90
C VAL A 51 -18.42 1.45 -12.55
N PHE A 52 -17.81 0.32 -12.25
CA PHE A 52 -18.32 -1.02 -12.55
C PHE A 52 -18.84 -1.66 -11.26
N TRP A 53 -19.98 -2.33 -11.33
CA TRP A 53 -20.71 -2.79 -10.15
C TRP A 53 -20.49 -4.29 -9.89
N PHE A 54 -19.87 -4.62 -8.76
CA PHE A 54 -19.56 -6.00 -8.36
C PHE A 54 -20.21 -6.34 -7.02
N ARG A 55 -20.43 -7.63 -6.74
CA ARG A 55 -20.70 -8.09 -5.38
C ARG A 55 -19.45 -7.94 -4.50
N GLU A 56 -19.63 -7.70 -3.20
CA GLU A 56 -18.50 -7.57 -2.27
C GLU A 56 -17.63 -8.83 -2.22
N GLU A 57 -18.24 -10.02 -2.31
CA GLU A 57 -17.54 -11.33 -2.35
C GLU A 57 -16.64 -11.50 -3.59
N SER A 58 -16.88 -10.74 -4.65
CA SER A 58 -16.07 -10.73 -5.88
C SER A 58 -14.87 -9.78 -5.78
N LEU A 59 -14.61 -9.17 -4.62
CA LEU A 59 -13.56 -8.18 -4.43
C LEU A 59 -12.60 -8.59 -3.32
N ALA A 60 -11.31 -8.61 -3.63
CA ALA A 60 -10.25 -8.75 -2.64
C ALA A 60 -9.67 -7.39 -2.28
N VAL A 61 -9.66 -7.03 -0.99
CA VAL A 61 -9.01 -5.81 -0.51
C VAL A 61 -7.50 -5.90 -0.75
N ILE A 62 -6.95 -4.90 -1.42
CA ILE A 62 -5.51 -4.72 -1.55
C ILE A 62 -5.08 -3.76 -0.43
N PRO A 63 -4.23 -4.20 0.51
CA PRO A 63 -3.73 -3.32 1.56
C PRO A 63 -2.96 -2.15 0.93
N THR A 64 -3.46 -0.93 1.11
CA THR A 64 -2.83 0.31 0.58
C THR A 64 -1.49 0.63 1.23
N ASN A 65 -1.22 0.05 2.40
CA ASN A 65 0.03 0.23 3.13
C ASN A 65 1.06 -0.87 2.84
N ALA A 66 0.79 -1.84 1.96
CA ALA A 66 1.79 -2.86 1.65
C ALA A 66 2.90 -2.27 0.77
N ILE A 67 4.13 -2.23 1.29
CA ILE A 67 5.31 -1.98 0.45
C ILE A 67 5.61 -3.26 -0.33
N ARG A 68 5.41 -3.20 -1.64
CA ARG A 68 5.76 -4.24 -2.61
C ARG A 68 7.05 -3.88 -3.34
N ASP A 69 7.60 -4.80 -4.11
CA ASP A 69 8.79 -4.59 -4.92
C ASP A 69 8.61 -3.45 -5.94
N ASP A 70 7.41 -3.32 -6.52
CA ASP A 70 7.02 -2.20 -7.42
C ASP A 70 6.94 -0.82 -6.72
N ALA A 71 6.96 -0.79 -5.38
CA ALA A 71 6.98 0.45 -4.61
C ALA A 71 8.39 1.08 -4.57
N ILE A 72 9.45 0.31 -4.90
CA ILE A 72 10.84 0.76 -4.81
C ILE A 72 11.33 1.18 -6.19
N ARG A 73 11.68 2.47 -6.33
CA ARG A 73 12.29 2.98 -7.55
C ARG A 73 13.80 2.79 -7.56
N LYS A 74 14.48 3.05 -6.43
CA LYS A 74 15.94 2.93 -6.32
C LYS A 74 16.37 2.84 -4.85
N ILE A 75 17.39 2.04 -4.59
CA ILE A 75 18.09 2.01 -3.30
C ILE A 75 19.51 2.53 -3.51
N ILE A 76 19.98 3.38 -2.60
CA ILE A 76 21.32 3.98 -2.64
C ILE A 76 21.97 3.80 -1.27
N PHE A 77 23.14 3.18 -1.26
CA PHE A 77 24.00 3.00 -0.08
C PHE A 77 25.21 3.92 -0.20
N ILE A 78 25.36 4.90 0.69
CA ILE A 78 26.49 5.86 0.67
C ILE A 78 26.99 6.08 2.10
N GLY A 79 28.15 5.51 2.41
CA GLY A 79 28.75 5.58 3.74
C GLY A 79 27.77 5.06 4.81
N PRO A 80 27.54 5.80 5.92
CA PRO A 80 26.61 5.38 6.96
C PRO A 80 25.14 5.59 6.58
N LYS A 81 24.80 5.92 5.33
CA LYS A 81 23.44 6.29 4.92
C LYS A 81 22.83 5.29 3.95
N THR A 82 21.56 4.99 4.19
CA THR A 82 20.71 4.27 3.24
C THR A 82 19.57 5.18 2.79
N ILE A 83 19.41 5.32 1.48
CA ILE A 83 18.38 6.14 0.85
C ILE A 83 17.51 5.23 -0.02
N VAL A 84 16.21 5.23 0.24
CA VAL A 84 15.21 4.55 -0.58
C VAL A 84 14.38 5.61 -1.29
N ILE A 85 14.37 5.56 -2.62
CA ILE A 85 13.51 6.38 -3.48
C ILE A 85 12.32 5.50 -3.86
N TRP A 86 11.11 5.97 -3.53
CA TRP A 86 9.87 5.24 -3.76
C TRP A 86 9.27 5.60 -5.12
N SER A 87 8.43 4.72 -5.67
CA SER A 87 7.74 4.94 -6.95
C SER A 87 6.73 6.08 -6.89
N ASP A 88 6.20 6.40 -5.71
CA ASP A 88 5.34 7.56 -5.46
C ASP A 88 6.09 8.91 -5.42
N GLY A 89 7.41 8.89 -5.64
CA GLY A 89 8.26 10.08 -5.67
C GLY A 89 8.76 10.54 -4.30
N SER A 90 8.26 9.95 -3.20
CA SER A 90 8.81 10.21 -1.87
C SER A 90 10.19 9.57 -1.72
N LYS A 91 10.92 9.96 -0.68
CA LYS A 91 12.20 9.33 -0.32
C LYS A 91 12.32 9.13 1.18
N THR A 92 12.94 8.02 1.58
CA THR A 92 13.32 7.79 2.97
C THR A 92 14.83 7.77 3.07
N ILE A 93 15.35 8.50 4.06
CA ILE A 93 16.78 8.53 4.38
C ILE A 93 16.92 8.10 5.83
N VAL A 94 17.81 7.14 6.04
CA VAL A 94 18.28 6.73 7.36
C VAL A 94 19.80 6.79 7.40
N SER A 95 20.32 7.09 8.58
CA SER A 95 21.75 7.15 8.86
C SER A 95 22.04 6.27 10.07
N CYS A 96 23.11 5.51 9.98
CA CYS A 96 23.71 4.79 11.09
C CYS A 96 24.30 5.78 12.10
N SER A 97 24.28 5.43 13.39
CA SER A 97 24.95 6.23 14.43
C SER A 97 26.47 6.11 14.28
N LYS A 98 27.23 7.00 14.92
CA LYS A 98 28.71 6.95 14.85
C LYS A 98 29.29 5.68 15.47
N ASP A 99 28.57 5.10 16.43
CA ASP A 99 29.02 3.95 17.21
C ASP A 99 28.50 2.61 16.66
N ASP A 100 27.65 2.65 15.63
CA ASP A 100 27.06 1.48 15.01
C ASP A 100 27.90 1.03 13.79
N THR A 101 28.01 -0.29 13.58
CA THR A 101 28.57 -0.82 12.33
C THR A 101 27.51 -0.72 11.24
N TYR A 102 27.85 -0.03 10.14
CA TYR A 102 26.92 0.11 9.02
C TYR A 102 26.64 -1.23 8.34
N ASP A 103 25.36 -1.53 8.21
CA ASP A 103 24.84 -2.67 7.44
C ASP A 103 23.73 -2.16 6.50
N GLY A 104 23.89 -2.42 5.19
CA GLY A 104 22.96 -1.97 4.17
C GLY A 104 21.57 -2.59 4.28
N TYR A 105 21.47 -3.85 4.70
CA TYR A 105 20.21 -4.54 4.95
C TYR A 105 19.48 -3.95 6.15
N ILE A 106 20.18 -3.73 7.28
CA ILE A 106 19.60 -3.07 8.46
C ILE A 106 19.14 -1.66 8.11
N GLY A 107 19.95 -0.91 7.36
CA GLY A 107 19.58 0.41 6.87
C GLY A 107 18.35 0.39 5.96
N PHE A 108 18.22 -0.60 5.08
CA PHE A 108 17.03 -0.75 4.24
C PHE A 108 15.78 -1.07 5.09
N CYS A 109 15.87 -2.02 6.02
CA CYS A 109 14.80 -2.36 6.95
C CYS A 109 14.33 -1.13 7.76
N ALA A 110 15.27 -0.32 8.26
CA ALA A 110 14.95 0.92 8.97
C ALA A 110 14.26 1.96 8.05
N ALA A 111 14.66 2.06 6.79
CA ALA A 111 14.02 2.95 5.82
C ALA A 111 12.59 2.50 5.46
N VAL A 112 12.37 1.19 5.31
CA VAL A 112 11.03 0.60 5.10
C VAL A 112 10.13 0.89 6.30
N ALA A 113 10.60 0.61 7.52
CA ALA A 113 9.85 0.90 8.74
C ALA A 113 9.52 2.40 8.84
N LYS A 114 10.48 3.29 8.58
CA LYS A 114 10.24 4.73 8.61
C LYS A 114 9.23 5.19 7.55
N LYS A 115 9.16 4.57 6.38
CA LYS A 115 8.12 4.84 5.36
C LYS A 115 6.73 4.44 5.86
N MET A 116 6.62 3.27 6.47
CA MET A 116 5.36 2.72 7.00
C MET A 116 4.80 3.53 8.18
N PHE A 117 5.66 3.92 9.12
CA PHE A 117 5.28 4.61 10.35
C PHE A 117 5.44 6.14 10.27
N GLY A 118 5.84 6.66 9.11
CA GLY A 118 6.01 8.09 8.83
C GLY A 118 7.29 8.74 9.39
N SER A 119 7.83 8.28 10.51
CA SER A 119 9.09 8.82 11.06
C SER A 119 9.81 7.85 12.01
N THR A 120 11.09 8.10 12.24
CA THR A 120 11.89 7.35 13.23
C THR A 120 11.30 7.45 14.63
N SER A 121 10.78 8.60 15.03
CA SER A 121 10.17 8.80 16.34
C SER A 121 8.88 8.00 16.52
N GLN A 122 8.07 7.86 15.46
CA GLN A 122 6.87 7.03 15.49
C GLN A 122 7.22 5.54 15.59
N VAL A 123 8.25 5.08 14.86
CA VAL A 123 8.77 3.70 15.00
C VAL A 123 9.17 3.43 16.44
N LYS A 124 9.93 4.33 17.08
CA LYS A 124 10.33 4.20 18.50
C LYS A 124 9.12 4.11 19.44
N LYS A 125 8.12 5.00 19.27
CA LYS A 125 6.89 4.96 20.07
C LYS A 125 6.14 3.63 19.97
N VAL A 126 6.08 3.06 18.77
CA VAL A 126 5.44 1.75 18.53
C VAL A 126 6.22 0.66 19.28
N ILE A 127 7.55 0.63 19.13
CA ILE A 127 8.41 -0.33 19.85
C ILE A 127 8.23 -0.19 21.37
N ASP A 128 8.32 1.03 21.90
CA ASP A 128 8.19 1.30 23.34
C ASP A 128 6.81 0.88 23.89
N LYS A 129 5.75 1.05 23.10
CA LYS A 129 4.40 0.61 23.48
C LYS A 129 4.36 -0.90 23.71
N TYR A 130 4.89 -1.68 22.78
CA TYR A 130 4.76 -3.15 22.81
C TYR A 130 5.87 -3.85 23.61
N ILE A 131 7.01 -3.20 23.88
CA ILE A 131 8.00 -3.70 24.84
C ILE A 131 7.49 -3.56 26.28
N LYS A 132 6.71 -2.51 26.58
CA LYS A 132 6.18 -2.28 27.94
C LYS A 132 5.04 -3.22 28.33
N GLU A 133 4.28 -3.74 27.36
CA GLU A 133 3.19 -4.70 27.61
C GLU A 133 3.69 -6.12 27.95
N GLY A 134 5.00 -6.36 27.92
CA GLY A 134 5.65 -7.63 28.27
C GLY A 134 6.27 -7.70 29.68
N LYS A 135 5.89 -6.82 30.61
CA LYS A 135 6.29 -6.88 32.02
C LYS A 135 5.08 -6.88 32.96
#